data_AF-A0A820KN74-F1
#
_entry.id   AF-A0A820KN74-F1
#
_cell.length_a   1.000
_cell.length_b   1.000
_cell.length_c   1.000
_cell.angle_alpha   90.00
_cell.angle_beta   90.00
_cell.angle_gamma   90.00
#
_symmetry.space_group_name_H-M   'P 1'
#
loop_
_entity.id
_entity.type
_entity.pdbx_description
1 polymer ?
#
loop_
_entity_poly.entity_id
_entity_poly.type
_entity_poly.pdbx_seq_one_letter_code
_entity_poly.pdbx_strand_id
1 'polypeptide(L)'
;SYEFDVQLPFQSLIRIQIWDWDMASFNDMVGETKIDIENRWFSCHRATCGLPKRYDSAGYNNWRDTKKPTIILTELCRTTNINVPDYAADFRSVTVDDKIFECDPECVEFVMNTKSSVDILIDIQYVQQPKHISI
;
A
#
# COMPACT_ATOMS: atom_id res chain seq x y z
N SER A 1 -15.89 -0.69 6.98
CA SER A 1 -14.53 -0.60 7.58
C SER A 1 -14.60 0.42 8.70
N TYR A 2 -13.72 0.29 9.69
CA TYR A 2 -13.45 1.36 10.66
C TYR A 2 -12.08 1.94 10.33
N GLU A 3 -11.97 3.26 10.33
CA GLU A 3 -10.76 4.01 10.01
C GLU A 3 -10.51 5.03 11.11
N PHE A 4 -9.25 5.24 11.46
CA PHE A 4 -8.83 6.15 12.52
C PHE A 4 -7.66 6.98 12.01
N ASP A 5 -7.76 8.29 12.17
CA ASP A 5 -6.65 9.20 11.88
C ASP A 5 -5.72 9.30 13.08
N VAL A 6 -4.42 9.35 12.81
CA VAL A 6 -3.39 9.38 13.84
C VAL A 6 -2.22 10.27 13.43
N GLN A 7 -1.67 11.04 14.37
CA GLN A 7 -0.51 11.90 14.13
C GLN A 7 0.76 11.27 14.72
N LEU A 8 1.64 10.77 13.85
CA LEU A 8 2.95 10.23 14.24
C LEU A 8 4.00 11.36 14.29
N PRO A 9 4.98 11.30 15.23
CA PRO A 9 5.24 10.23 16.20
C PRO A 9 4.41 10.33 17.50
N PHE A 10 3.58 11.36 17.68
CA PHE A 10 2.95 11.69 18.97
C PHE A 10 1.88 10.68 19.43
N GLN A 11 1.16 10.05 18.51
CA GLN A 11 0.04 9.15 18.79
C GLN A 11 0.34 7.71 18.34
N SER A 12 1.44 7.11 18.79
CA SER A 12 1.83 5.76 18.35
C SER A 12 1.10 4.60 19.04
N LEU A 13 0.34 4.85 20.10
CA LEU A 13 -0.29 3.78 20.89
C LEU A 13 -1.78 3.65 20.62
N ILE A 14 -2.18 2.58 19.93
CA ILE A 14 -3.59 2.21 19.72
C ILE A 14 -4.06 1.39 20.91
N ARG A 15 -5.18 1.79 21.53
CA ARG A 15 -5.81 1.05 22.62
C ARG A 15 -7.13 0.46 22.14
N ILE A 16 -7.24 -0.86 22.22
CA ILE A 16 -8.46 -1.60 21.86
C ILE A 16 -9.03 -2.18 23.14
N GLN A 17 -10.29 -1.86 23.42
CA GLN A 17 -11.01 -2.36 24.59
C GLN A 17 -12.22 -3.17 24.14
N ILE A 18 -12.46 -4.27 24.84
CA ILE A 18 -13.63 -5.13 24.65
C ILE A 18 -14.50 -4.93 25.87
N TRP A 19 -15.74 -4.53 25.64
CA TRP A 19 -16.74 -4.29 26.67
C TRP A 19 -17.88 -5.29 26.49
N ASP A 20 -18.35 -5.84 27.61
CA ASP A 20 -19.61 -6.59 27.63
C ASP A 20 -20.75 -5.57 27.62
N TRP A 21 -21.71 -5.77 26.72
CA TRP A 21 -22.84 -4.84 26.60
C TRP A 21 -24.08 -5.47 27.21
N ASP A 22 -24.59 -4.84 28.27
CA ASP A 22 -25.84 -5.22 28.92
C ASP A 22 -26.88 -4.09 28.82
N MET A 23 -28.15 -4.47 28.66
CA MET A 23 -29.24 -3.52 28.49
C MET A 23 -29.70 -2.85 29.80
N ALA A 24 -29.35 -3.40 30.97
CA ALA A 24 -29.89 -2.98 32.27
C ALA A 24 -28.86 -2.85 33.42
N SER A 25 -27.59 -3.25 33.21
CA SER A 25 -26.47 -3.12 34.16
C SER A 25 -25.39 -2.18 33.60
N PHE A 26 -24.38 -1.87 34.42
CA PHE A 26 -23.19 -1.17 33.95
C PHE A 26 -22.37 -2.09 33.06
N ASN A 27 -21.98 -1.63 31.87
CA ASN A 27 -21.12 -2.38 30.96
C ASN A 27 -19.76 -2.62 31.61
N ASP A 28 -19.37 -3.89 31.74
CA ASP A 28 -18.08 -4.29 32.30
C ASP A 28 -17.02 -4.41 31.20
N MET A 29 -15.80 -3.92 31.47
CA MET A 29 -14.67 -4.10 30.56
C MET A 29 -14.12 -5.52 30.69
N VAL A 30 -14.17 -6.28 29.60
CA VAL A 30 -13.71 -7.68 29.53
C VAL A 30 -12.19 -7.74 29.36
N GLY A 31 -11.64 -6.84 28.54
CA GLY A 31 -10.21 -6.82 28.28
C GLY A 31 -9.73 -5.62 27.47
N GLU A 32 -8.42 -5.39 27.52
CA GLU A 32 -7.74 -4.34 26.80
C GLU A 32 -6.45 -4.87 26.17
N THR A 33 -6.17 -4.43 24.95
CA THR A 33 -4.82 -4.56 24.36
C THR A 33 -4.33 -3.20 23.88
N LYS A 34 -3.01 -3.01 23.94
CA LYS A 34 -2.32 -1.81 23.46
C LYS A 34 -1.35 -2.21 22.38
N ILE A 35 -1.43 -1.56 21.25
CA ILE A 35 -0.61 -1.82 20.07
C ILE A 35 0.20 -0.56 19.80
N ASP A 36 1.51 -0.67 19.91
CA ASP A 36 2.43 0.38 19.47
C ASP A 36 2.69 0.23 17.95
N ILE A 37 2.36 1.27 17.19
CA ILE A 37 2.54 1.33 15.74
C ILE A 37 3.79 2.11 15.31
N GLU A 38 4.58 2.67 16.25
CA GLU A 38 5.77 3.48 15.97
C GLU A 38 6.82 2.72 15.16
N ASN A 39 7.07 1.46 15.55
CA ASN A 39 8.08 0.60 14.89
C ASN A 39 7.77 0.32 13.42
N ARG A 40 6.49 0.41 12.99
CA ARG A 40 6.13 0.27 11.57
C ARG A 40 6.48 1.53 10.78
N TRP A 41 6.39 2.70 11.40
CA TRP A 41 6.66 3.99 10.76
C TRP A 41 8.16 4.21 10.50
N PHE A 42 9.01 3.86 11.46
CA PHE A 42 10.45 4.04 11.34
C PHE A 42 11.17 2.92 10.58
N SER A 43 10.46 1.88 10.17
CA SER A 43 11.06 0.82 9.36
C SER A 43 11.44 1.38 7.99
N CYS A 44 12.70 1.19 7.59
CA CYS A 44 13.17 1.49 6.23
C CYS A 44 12.51 0.61 5.15
N HIS A 45 11.73 -0.41 5.54
CA HIS A 45 11.10 -1.37 4.64
C HIS A 45 9.63 -1.06 4.31
N ARG A 46 9.14 0.18 4.54
CA ARG A 46 7.74 0.57 4.32
C ARG A 46 6.77 -0.47 4.92
N ALA A 47 6.79 -0.64 6.24
CA ALA A 47 6.01 -1.66 6.94
C ALA A 47 4.50 -1.31 7.01
N THR A 48 3.87 -1.13 5.84
CA THR A 48 2.43 -0.90 5.66
C THR A 48 1.70 -2.24 5.53
N CYS A 49 0.76 -2.37 4.59
CA CYS A 49 0.17 -3.65 4.22
C CYS A 49 1.06 -4.38 3.21
N GLY A 50 1.04 -5.72 3.23
CA GLY A 50 1.65 -6.50 2.16
C GLY A 50 1.08 -6.10 0.81
N LEU A 51 1.95 -5.94 -0.19
CA LEU A 51 1.56 -5.39 -1.48
C LEU A 51 1.09 -6.53 -2.40
N PRO A 52 -0.15 -6.48 -2.92
CA PRO A 52 -0.69 -7.51 -3.79
C PRO A 52 0.00 -7.49 -5.16
N LYS A 53 -0.07 -8.63 -5.87
CA LYS A 53 0.50 -8.74 -7.24
C LYS A 53 -0.22 -7.84 -8.24
N ARG A 54 -1.51 -7.60 -8.04
CA ARG A 54 -2.39 -6.81 -8.92
C ARG A 54 -3.01 -5.66 -8.13
N TYR A 55 -3.19 -4.53 -8.81
CA TYR A 55 -3.93 -3.40 -8.29
C TYR A 55 -5.39 -3.50 -8.75
N ASP A 56 -6.29 -3.76 -7.81
CA ASP A 56 -7.73 -3.75 -8.06
C ASP A 56 -8.35 -2.56 -7.33
N SER A 57 -9.06 -1.69 -8.04
CA SER A 57 -9.72 -0.53 -7.40
C SER A 57 -11.00 -0.91 -6.64
N ALA A 58 -11.54 -2.10 -6.87
CA ALA A 58 -12.78 -2.58 -6.28
C ALA A 58 -12.82 -4.13 -6.22
N GLY A 59 -13.83 -4.66 -5.53
CA GLY A 59 -14.04 -6.11 -5.40
C GLY A 59 -13.28 -6.73 -4.23
N TYR A 60 -13.27 -8.06 -4.18
CA TYR A 60 -12.72 -8.82 -3.05
C TYR A 60 -11.21 -8.61 -2.85
N ASN A 61 -10.48 -8.39 -3.94
CA ASN A 61 -9.03 -8.19 -3.94
C ASN A 61 -8.64 -6.71 -4.00
N ASN A 62 -9.53 -5.80 -3.63
CA ASN A 62 -9.26 -4.37 -3.72
C ASN A 62 -7.97 -3.96 -2.99
N TRP A 63 -7.33 -2.94 -3.56
CA TRP A 63 -6.14 -2.33 -3.05
C TRP A 63 -6.35 -1.81 -1.62
N ARG A 64 -5.36 -2.05 -0.76
CA ARG A 64 -5.45 -1.80 0.69
C ARG A 64 -4.49 -0.74 1.20
N ASP A 65 -3.50 -0.34 0.40
CA ASP A 65 -2.59 0.75 0.80
C ASP A 65 -3.30 2.09 0.55
N THR A 66 -3.12 3.03 1.47
CA THR A 66 -3.64 4.40 1.33
C THR A 66 -3.07 5.12 0.10
N LYS A 67 -1.89 4.71 -0.38
CA LYS A 67 -1.25 5.28 -1.57
C LYS A 67 -1.39 4.33 -2.76
N LYS A 68 -1.62 4.91 -3.92
CA LYS A 68 -1.57 4.22 -5.20
C LYS A 68 -0.15 3.68 -5.50
N PRO A 69 0.02 2.49 -6.09
CA PRO A 69 1.34 1.91 -6.39
C PRO A 69 2.29 2.84 -7.17
N THR A 70 1.80 3.68 -8.07
CA THR A 70 2.48 4.83 -8.70
C THR A 70 3.26 5.71 -7.72
N ILE A 71 2.54 6.18 -6.69
CA ILE A 71 3.04 7.07 -5.67
C ILE A 71 4.06 6.32 -4.81
N ILE A 72 3.77 5.04 -4.50
CA ILE A 72 4.70 4.18 -3.77
C ILE A 72 6.03 4.05 -4.51
N LEU A 73 5.99 3.73 -5.81
CA LEU A 73 7.19 3.55 -6.61
C LEU A 73 7.98 4.86 -6.74
N THR A 74 7.29 5.98 -6.96
CA THR A 74 7.91 7.31 -7.03
C THR A 74 8.59 7.69 -5.71
N GLU A 75 7.92 7.46 -4.58
CA GLU A 75 8.50 7.69 -3.25
C GLU A 75 9.71 6.80 -3.00
N LEU A 76 9.63 5.53 -3.40
CA LEU A 76 10.74 4.58 -3.26
C LEU A 76 11.96 5.01 -4.08
N CYS A 77 11.78 5.45 -5.32
CA CYS A 77 12.89 5.95 -6.15
C CYS A 77 13.52 7.19 -5.49
N ARG A 78 12.70 8.12 -4.99
CA ARG A 78 13.20 9.32 -4.30
C ARG A 78 13.98 9.01 -3.03
N THR A 79 13.47 8.12 -2.18
CA THR A 79 14.14 7.77 -0.91
C THR A 79 15.43 6.99 -1.13
N THR A 80 15.56 6.29 -2.26
CA THR A 80 16.75 5.54 -2.65
C THR A 80 17.70 6.31 -3.58
N ASN A 81 17.40 7.59 -3.86
CA ASN A 81 18.16 8.45 -4.77
C ASN A 81 18.30 7.87 -6.19
N ILE A 82 17.26 7.18 -6.65
CA ILE A 82 17.11 6.68 -8.02
C ILE A 82 16.24 7.67 -8.80
N ASN A 83 16.48 7.76 -10.11
CA ASN A 83 15.62 8.55 -11.01
C ASN A 83 14.15 8.12 -10.88
N VAL A 84 13.25 9.10 -10.98
CA VAL A 84 11.81 8.81 -10.94
C VAL A 84 11.43 7.87 -12.09
N PRO A 85 10.41 7.01 -11.91
CA PRO A 85 10.02 6.06 -12.93
C PRO A 85 9.55 6.75 -14.22
N ASP A 86 10.03 6.27 -15.37
CA ASP A 86 9.58 6.69 -16.68
C ASP A 86 8.63 5.65 -17.27
N TYR A 87 7.41 6.04 -17.59
CA TYR A 87 6.35 5.13 -18.01
C TYR A 87 6.19 5.20 -19.52
N ALA A 88 6.28 4.05 -20.18
CA ALA A 88 6.12 3.98 -21.63
C ALA A 88 4.70 4.41 -22.03
N ALA A 89 4.59 5.16 -23.14
CA ALA A 89 3.31 5.67 -23.63
C ALA A 89 2.31 4.58 -24.05
N ASP A 90 2.79 3.37 -24.31
CA ASP A 90 1.97 2.18 -24.60
C ASP A 90 1.53 1.44 -23.33
N PHE A 91 1.99 1.90 -22.16
CA PHE A 91 1.70 1.39 -20.83
C PHE A 91 2.14 -0.07 -20.59
N ARG A 92 3.06 -0.57 -21.41
CA ARG A 92 3.56 -1.95 -21.31
C ARG A 92 4.82 -2.09 -20.49
N SER A 93 5.48 -0.97 -20.19
CA SER A 93 6.71 -0.99 -19.40
C SER A 93 6.90 0.28 -18.59
N VAL A 94 7.66 0.13 -17.52
CA VAL A 94 8.24 1.22 -16.75
C VAL A 94 9.76 1.08 -16.79
N THR A 95 10.46 2.20 -16.87
CA THR A 95 11.92 2.26 -16.75
C THR A 95 12.26 2.91 -15.43
N VAL A 96 13.07 2.24 -14.63
CA VAL A 96 13.62 2.76 -13.37
C VAL A 96 15.12 2.63 -13.45
N ASP A 97 15.80 3.78 -13.50
CA ASP A 97 17.23 3.85 -13.79
C ASP A 97 17.54 3.23 -15.16
N ASP A 98 18.43 2.24 -15.23
CA ASP A 98 18.75 1.49 -16.45
C ASP A 98 17.97 0.16 -16.60
N LYS A 99 16.94 -0.06 -15.75
CA LYS A 99 16.15 -1.30 -15.75
C LYS A 99 14.77 -1.08 -16.32
N ILE A 100 14.41 -1.92 -17.29
CA ILE A 100 13.08 -1.98 -17.89
C ILE A 100 12.29 -3.11 -17.24
N PHE A 101 11.03 -2.80 -16.99
CA PHE A 101 10.14 -3.55 -16.14
C PHE A 101 8.81 -3.68 -16.88
N GLU A 102 8.50 -4.88 -17.38
CA GLU A 102 7.30 -5.13 -18.18
C GLU A 102 6.04 -5.30 -17.32
N CYS A 103 4.90 -4.84 -17.85
CA CYS A 103 3.58 -5.01 -17.27
C CYS A 103 2.95 -6.33 -17.73
N ASP A 104 2.09 -6.93 -16.90
CA ASP A 104 1.31 -8.12 -17.28
C ASP A 104 0.40 -7.80 -18.49
N PRO A 105 0.51 -8.51 -19.64
CA PRO A 105 -0.29 -8.23 -20.83
C PRO A 105 -1.80 -8.26 -20.57
N GLU A 106 -2.26 -9.14 -19.67
CA GLU A 106 -3.68 -9.25 -19.30
C GLU A 106 -4.20 -7.94 -18.70
N CYS A 107 -3.35 -7.24 -17.95
CA CYS A 107 -3.67 -5.97 -17.31
C CYS A 107 -3.71 -4.81 -18.31
N VAL A 108 -2.85 -4.82 -19.33
CA VAL A 108 -2.81 -3.77 -20.35
C VAL A 108 -4.05 -3.80 -21.25
N GLU A 109 -4.49 -4.98 -21.66
CA GLU A 109 -5.68 -5.15 -22.50
C GLU A 109 -6.96 -4.66 -21.79
N PHE A 110 -7.08 -4.90 -20.49
CA PHE A 110 -8.21 -4.42 -19.69
C PHE A 110 -8.32 -2.89 -19.72
N VAL A 111 -7.20 -2.17 -19.65
CA VAL A 111 -7.21 -0.70 -19.61
C VAL A 111 -7.45 -0.08 -20.98
N MET A 112 -6.86 -0.65 -22.04
CA MET A 112 -7.16 -0.21 -23.41
C MET A 112 -8.65 -0.37 -23.75
N ASN A 113 -9.31 -1.37 -23.16
CA ASN A 113 -10.73 -1.66 -23.40
C ASN A 113 -11.69 -0.83 -22.53
N THR A 114 -11.28 -0.32 -21.36
CA THR A 114 -12.20 0.32 -20.41
C THR A 114 -12.32 1.84 -20.52
N LYS A 115 -11.52 2.53 -21.36
CA LYS A 115 -11.53 4.01 -21.55
C LYS A 115 -11.58 4.84 -20.25
N SER A 116 -11.24 4.25 -19.10
CA SER A 116 -11.33 4.87 -17.80
C SER A 116 -9.92 5.08 -17.29
N SER A 117 -9.52 6.36 -17.33
CA SER A 117 -8.35 7.00 -16.72
C SER A 117 -7.03 6.23 -16.68
N VAL A 118 -6.05 6.85 -17.34
CA VAL A 118 -4.58 6.68 -17.31
C VAL A 118 -4.02 6.32 -15.92
N ASP A 119 -4.72 6.67 -14.84
CA ASP A 119 -4.46 6.28 -13.45
C ASP A 119 -4.33 4.77 -13.20
N ILE A 120 -4.94 3.89 -14.01
CA ILE A 120 -5.01 2.44 -13.72
C ILE A 120 -3.70 1.72 -14.07
N LEU A 121 -2.99 2.12 -15.13
CA LEU A 121 -1.87 1.34 -15.68
C LEU A 121 -0.58 1.47 -14.88
N ILE A 122 -0.37 2.65 -14.32
CA ILE A 122 0.86 3.00 -13.63
C ILE A 122 0.92 2.29 -12.25
N ASP A 123 -0.23 1.82 -11.78
CA ASP A 123 -0.43 1.11 -10.52
C ASP A 123 -0.18 -0.42 -10.63
N ILE A 124 0.04 -0.93 -11.84
CA ILE A 124 0.17 -2.36 -12.08
C ILE A 124 1.65 -2.75 -11.93
N GLN A 125 1.93 -3.29 -10.73
CA GLN A 125 2.84 -4.44 -10.55
C GLN A 125 4.32 -4.15 -10.32
N TYR A 126 4.69 -3.47 -9.23
CA TYR A 126 6.08 -3.49 -8.73
C TYR A 126 6.22 -3.63 -7.22
N VAL A 127 6.11 -4.88 -6.74
CA VAL A 127 6.71 -5.32 -5.46
C VAL A 127 7.14 -6.77 -5.60
N GLN A 128 8.20 -7.00 -6.36
CA GLN A 128 9.00 -8.20 -6.16
C GLN A 128 9.90 -7.96 -4.95
N GLN A 129 9.85 -8.86 -3.97
CA GLN A 129 10.79 -8.89 -2.85
C GLN A 129 12.23 -8.80 -3.37
N PRO A 130 13.14 -8.05 -2.73
CA PRO A 130 14.55 -8.13 -3.09
C PRO A 130 15.07 -9.51 -2.65
N LYS A 131 15.14 -10.46 -3.59
CA LYS A 131 16.15 -11.51 -3.49
C LYS A 131 17.48 -10.84 -3.82
N HIS A 132 18.27 -10.58 -2.77
CA HIS A 132 19.62 -10.05 -2.82
C HIS A 132 19.77 -8.65 -3.44
N ILE A 133 19.46 -7.63 -2.63
CA ILE A 133 20.29 -6.43 -2.61
C ILE A 133 20.90 -6.40 -1.22
N SER A 134 22.16 -6.82 -1.12
CA SER A 134 22.96 -6.60 0.07
C SER A 134 23.24 -5.09 0.16
N ILE A 135 22.81 -4.47 1.25
CA ILE A 135 23.42 -3.25 1.80
C ILE A 135 24.15 -3.69 3.07
#